data_AF-A0A8X7CG99-F1
#
_entry.id   AF-A0A8X7CG99-F1
#
_cell.length_a   1.000
_cell.length_b   1.000
_cell.length_c   1.000
_cell.angle_alpha   90.00
_cell.angle_beta   90.00
_cell.angle_gamma   90.00
#
_symmetry.space_group_name_H-M   'P 1'
#
loop_
_entity.id
_entity.type
_entity.pdbx_description
1 polymer ?
#
loop_
_entity_poly.entity_id
_entity_poly.type
_entity_poly.pdbx_seq_one_letter_code
_entity_poly.pdbx_strand_id
1 'polypeptide(L)'
;MSMVERLNLSKKSFLEYLKLSNIACPFYTEKAQAMITNDFSTDISLKYQQQHLSMSLALGSTCGKPLHLASVAKEIYKECKSYSECDVSAVAKYY
;
A
#
# COMPACT_ATOMS: atom_id res chain seq x y z
N MET A 1 6.77 -1.75 -6.33
CA MET A 1 7.57 -0.80 -7.14
C MET A 1 9.04 -0.81 -6.74
N SER A 2 9.35 -0.79 -5.46
CA SER A 2 10.73 -0.93 -4.94
C SER A 2 11.54 -2.10 -5.50
N MET A 3 10.96 -3.29 -5.64
CA MET A 3 11.66 -4.43 -6.25
C MET A 3 11.94 -4.23 -7.75
N VAL A 4 11.02 -3.60 -8.48
CA VAL A 4 11.18 -3.27 -9.90
C VAL A 4 12.34 -2.28 -10.07
N GLU A 5 12.46 -1.32 -9.16
CA GLU A 5 13.58 -0.38 -9.08
C GLU A 5 14.91 -1.08 -8.80
N ARG A 6 14.94 -1.98 -7.80
CA ARG A 6 16.14 -2.75 -7.47
C ARG A 6 16.60 -3.65 -8.62
N LEU A 7 15.67 -4.11 -9.46
CA LEU A 7 15.94 -4.92 -10.65
C LEU A 7 16.28 -4.07 -11.89
N ASN A 8 16.36 -2.73 -11.78
CA ASN A 8 16.57 -1.80 -12.89
C ASN A 8 15.53 -1.96 -14.02
N LEU A 9 14.32 -2.39 -13.68
CA LEU A 9 13.22 -2.54 -14.63
C LEU A 9 12.43 -1.23 -14.74
N SER A 10 11.84 -1.00 -15.91
CA SER A 10 10.97 0.16 -16.13
C SER A 10 9.67 0.01 -15.34
N LYS A 11 9.45 0.88 -14.34
CA LYS A 11 8.19 0.94 -13.56
C LYS A 11 6.96 1.14 -14.46
N LYS A 12 7.11 1.89 -15.56
CA LYS A 12 6.04 2.13 -16.55
C LYS A 12 5.66 0.87 -17.30
N SER A 13 6.65 0.12 -17.79
CA SER A 13 6.40 -1.14 -18.48
C SER A 13 5.78 -2.18 -17.55
N PHE A 14 6.23 -2.23 -16.29
CA PHE A 14 5.61 -3.09 -15.28
C PHE A 14 4.14 -2.73 -15.02
N LEU A 15 3.81 -1.44 -14.96
CA LEU A 15 2.43 -0.97 -14.80
C LEU A 15 1.54 -1.36 -15.97
N GLU A 16 2.04 -1.31 -17.21
CA GLU A 16 1.31 -1.78 -18.39
C GLU A 16 1.02 -3.28 -18.33
N TYR A 17 2.01 -4.09 -17.93
CA TYR A 17 1.78 -5.53 -17.72
C TYR A 17 0.77 -5.80 -16.59
N LEU A 18 0.81 -5.01 -15.51
CA LEU A 18 -0.12 -5.15 -14.40
C LEU A 18 -1.57 -4.84 -14.85
N LYS A 19 -1.77 -3.86 -15.72
CA LYS A 19 -3.08 -3.55 -16.33
C LYS A 19 -3.62 -4.66 -17.23
N LEU A 20 -2.74 -5.44 -17.87
CA LEU A 20 -3.12 -6.56 -18.74
C LEU A 20 -3.35 -7.86 -17.97
N SER A 21 -2.96 -7.92 -16.70
CA SER A 21 -3.06 -9.12 -15.87
C SER A 21 -4.43 -9.28 -15.21
N ASN A 22 -4.76 -10.49 -14.76
CA ASN A 22 -6.02 -10.78 -14.06
C ASN A 22 -6.16 -10.10 -12.68
N ILE A 23 -5.09 -9.48 -12.17
CA ILE A 23 -5.12 -8.68 -10.93
C ILE A 23 -5.35 -7.19 -11.20
N ALA A 24 -5.58 -6.80 -12.46
CA ALA A 24 -5.83 -5.42 -12.83
C ALA A 24 -7.06 -4.87 -12.10
N CYS A 25 -6.84 -3.83 -11.32
CA CYS A 25 -7.88 -3.08 -10.62
C CYS A 25 -7.59 -1.58 -10.79
N PRO A 26 -8.63 -0.73 -10.95
CA PRO A 26 -8.47 0.72 -11.01
C PRO A 26 -7.64 1.25 -9.83
N PHE A 27 -7.90 0.71 -8.63
CA PHE A 27 -7.17 1.05 -7.41
C PHE A 27 -5.65 0.81 -7.53
N TYR A 28 -5.23 -0.34 -8.05
CA TYR A 28 -3.80 -0.62 -8.23
C TYR A 28 -3.17 0.27 -9.27
N THR A 29 -3.90 0.60 -10.33
CA THR A 29 -3.42 1.47 -11.41
C THR A 29 -3.16 2.89 -10.91
N GLU A 30 -4.13 3.48 -10.20
CA GLU A 30 -4.03 4.83 -9.65
C GLU A 30 -2.91 4.94 -8.63
N LYS A 31 -2.86 4.01 -7.65
CA LYS A 31 -1.82 4.02 -6.62
C LYS A 31 -0.43 3.76 -7.20
N ALA A 32 -0.31 2.88 -8.19
CA ALA A 32 0.96 2.64 -8.85
C ALA A 32 1.42 3.85 -9.69
N GLN A 33 0.49 4.59 -10.31
CA GLN A 33 0.80 5.83 -11.01
C GLN A 33 1.31 6.90 -10.02
N ALA A 34 0.63 7.08 -8.89
CA ALA A 34 1.04 7.96 -7.78
C ALA A 34 2.47 7.63 -7.27
N MET A 35 2.79 6.33 -7.11
CA MET A 35 4.13 5.87 -6.74
C MET A 35 5.20 6.19 -7.80
N ILE A 36 4.86 6.22 -9.10
CA ILE A 36 5.79 6.55 -10.18
C ILE A 36 6.02 8.06 -10.26
N THR A 37 4.96 8.86 -10.14
CA THR A 37 5.02 10.33 -10.20
C THR A 37 5.52 10.96 -8.91
N ASN A 38 5.63 10.18 -7.82
CA ASN A 38 5.92 10.65 -6.47
C ASN A 38 4.88 11.66 -5.93
N ASP A 39 3.68 11.63 -6.49
CA ASP A 39 2.55 12.42 -6.03
C ASP A 39 1.73 11.59 -5.06
N PHE A 40 1.66 12.02 -3.80
CA PHE A 40 0.95 11.34 -2.71
C PHE A 40 -0.17 12.23 -2.18
N SER A 41 -0.86 12.92 -3.09
CA SER A 41 -2.11 13.63 -2.81
C SER A 41 -3.10 12.69 -2.11
N THR A 42 -3.68 13.17 -1.02
CA THR A 42 -4.35 12.33 -0.04
C THR A 42 -5.76 11.95 -0.51
N ASP A 43 -5.91 10.76 -1.11
CA ASP A 43 -7.23 10.15 -1.31
C ASP A 43 -7.61 9.29 -0.11
N ILE A 44 -6.67 8.45 0.35
CA ILE A 44 -6.82 7.60 1.51
C ILE A 44 -5.65 7.88 2.43
N SER A 45 -5.91 8.59 3.54
CA SER A 45 -4.84 8.87 4.50
C SER A 45 -4.32 7.58 5.14
N LEU A 46 -3.00 7.49 5.21
CA LEU A 46 -2.28 6.39 5.83
C LEU A 46 -2.67 6.19 7.30
N LYS A 47 -2.98 7.28 8.02
CA LYS A 47 -3.49 7.25 9.39
C LYS A 47 -4.81 6.50 9.51
N TYR A 48 -5.79 6.81 8.64
CA TYR A 48 -7.08 6.12 8.67
C TYR A 48 -6.94 4.66 8.25
N GLN A 49 -6.08 4.36 7.29
CA GLN A 49 -5.81 2.97 6.89
C GLN A 49 -5.19 2.15 8.02
N GLN A 50 -4.26 2.72 8.78
CA GLN A 50 -3.69 2.09 9.98
C GLN A 50 -4.77 1.84 11.05
N GLN A 51 -5.70 2.78 11.24
CA GLN A 51 -6.82 2.64 12.16
C GLN A 51 -7.76 1.51 11.73
N HIS A 52 -8.11 1.43 10.44
CA HIS A 52 -8.94 0.36 9.90
C HIS A 52 -8.32 -1.03 10.11
N LEU A 53 -7.00 -1.17 9.92
CA LEU A 53 -6.31 -2.42 10.20
C LEU A 53 -6.33 -2.79 11.68
N SER A 54 -6.22 -1.79 12.57
CA SER A 54 -6.32 -2.01 14.01
C SER A 54 -7.73 -2.51 14.40
N MET A 55 -8.78 -1.96 13.79
CA MET A 55 -10.15 -2.46 13.97
C MET A 55 -10.34 -3.88 13.41
N SER A 56 -9.77 -4.15 12.22
CA SER A 56 -9.83 -5.49 11.62
C SER A 56 -9.13 -6.55 12.47
N LEU A 57 -8.00 -6.22 13.10
CA LEU A 57 -7.30 -7.13 14.02
C LEU A 57 -8.12 -7.39 15.27
N ALA A 58 -8.74 -6.35 15.84
CA ALA A 58 -9.64 -6.51 16.99
C ALA A 58 -10.82 -7.44 16.65
N LEU A 59 -11.42 -7.28 15.46
CA LEU A 59 -12.48 -8.15 14.96
C LEU A 59 -11.99 -9.59 14.70
N GLY A 60 -10.78 -9.74 14.15
CA GLY A 60 -10.15 -11.05 13.97
C GLY A 60 -9.99 -11.79 15.30
N SER A 61 -9.56 -11.07 16.34
CA SER A 61 -9.44 -11.59 17.70
C SER A 61 -10.79 -12.02 18.29
N THR A 62 -11.87 -11.26 18.10
CA THR A 62 -13.21 -11.67 18.58
C THR A 62 -13.75 -12.89 17.83
N CYS A 63 -13.39 -13.05 16.56
CA CYS A 63 -13.76 -14.20 15.74
C CYS A 63 -12.81 -15.40 15.87
N GLY A 64 -11.76 -15.31 16.71
CA GLY A 64 -10.75 -16.36 16.90
C GLY A 64 -9.91 -16.68 15.67
N LYS A 65 -9.84 -15.78 14.68
CA LYS A 65 -9.08 -15.97 13.43
C LYS A 65 -7.80 -15.13 13.47
N PRO A 66 -6.60 -15.74 13.39
CA PRO A 66 -5.36 -14.99 13.35
C PRO A 66 -5.19 -14.32 11.98
N LEU A 67 -5.01 -13.00 11.98
CA LEU A 67 -4.79 -12.19 10.76
C LEU A 67 -3.33 -11.72 10.69
N HIS A 68 -2.41 -12.65 10.43
CA HIS A 68 -0.98 -12.38 10.40
C HIS A 68 -0.58 -11.30 9.38
N LEU A 69 -1.14 -11.36 8.16
CA LEU A 69 -0.86 -10.38 7.10
C LEU A 69 -1.32 -8.96 7.48
N ALA A 70 -2.49 -8.85 8.13
CA ALA A 70 -2.99 -7.55 8.60
C ALA A 70 -2.13 -6.97 9.72
N SER A 71 -1.57 -7.83 10.58
CA SER A 71 -0.64 -7.41 11.65
C SER A 71 0.65 -6.84 11.06
N VAL A 72 1.26 -7.55 10.11
CA VAL A 72 2.48 -7.08 9.44
C VAL A 72 2.22 -5.78 8.68
N ALA A 73 1.11 -5.70 7.92
CA ALA A 73 0.74 -4.48 7.22
C ALA A 73 0.57 -3.27 8.16
N LYS A 74 -0.07 -3.48 9.32
CA LYS A 74 -0.21 -2.43 10.35
C LYS A 74 1.15 -1.94 10.87
N GLU A 75 2.09 -2.84 11.10
CA GLU A 75 3.44 -2.50 11.55
C GLU A 75 4.18 -1.65 10.52
N ILE A 76 4.09 -2.03 9.25
CA ILE A 76 4.63 -1.23 8.13
C ILE A 76 4.06 0.20 8.14
N TYR A 77 2.74 0.35 8.28
CA TYR A 77 2.12 1.67 8.37
C TYR A 77 2.53 2.44 9.64
N LYS A 78 2.85 1.74 10.73
CA LYS A 78 3.33 2.35 11.99
C LYS A 78 4.74 2.93 11.82
N GLU A 79 5.60 2.29 11.04
CA GLU A 79 6.94 2.81 10.72
C GLU A 79 6.87 4.06 9.83
N CYS A 80 5.88 4.14 8.95
CA CYS A 80 5.67 5.27 8.03
C CYS A 80 4.96 6.48 8.68
N LYS A 81 5.14 6.74 9.98
CA LYS A 81 4.44 7.83 10.72
C LYS A 81 4.66 9.22 10.13
N SER A 82 5.83 9.49 9.55
CA SER A 82 6.14 10.78 8.92
C SER A 82 5.27 11.10 7.69
N TYR A 83 4.56 10.10 7.16
CA TYR A 83 3.67 10.20 6.01
C TYR A 83 2.19 9.99 6.41
N SER A 84 1.83 10.21 7.67
CA SER A 84 0.48 9.93 8.20
C SER A 84 -0.64 10.64 7.44
N GLU A 85 -0.39 11.87 7.00
CA GLU A 85 -1.34 12.70 6.25
C GLU A 85 -1.27 12.46 4.73
N CYS A 86 -0.26 11.74 4.26
CA CYS A 86 -0.14 11.36 2.85
C CYS A 86 -1.03 10.16 2.53
N ASP A 87 -1.18 9.91 1.23
CA ASP A 87 -1.86 8.72 0.75
C ASP A 87 -1.19 7.41 1.18
N VAL A 88 -1.96 6.33 1.29
CA VAL A 88 -1.46 4.97 1.57
C VAL A 88 -0.32 4.54 0.64
N SER A 89 -0.32 5.02 -0.60
CA SER A 89 0.75 4.75 -1.57
C SER A 89 2.13 5.27 -1.14
N ALA A 90 2.21 6.21 -0.18
CA ALA A 90 3.45 6.76 0.34
C ALA A 90 4.35 5.72 1.03
N VAL A 91 3.80 4.57 1.44
CA VAL A 91 4.59 3.44 1.96
C VAL A 91 5.64 2.96 0.95
N ALA A 92 5.38 3.12 -0.35
CA ALA A 92 6.34 2.75 -1.37
C ALA A 92 7.64 3.57 -1.34
N LYS A 93 7.68 4.74 -0.68
CA LYS A 93 8.91 5.51 -0.46
C LYS A 93 9.80 4.92 0.63
N TYR A 94 9.23 4.12 1.53
CA TYR A 94 9.97 3.53 2.64
C TYR A 94 10.73 2.24 2.25
N TYR A 95 10.31 1.58 1.17
CA TYR A 95 10.87 0.29 0.70
C TYR A 95 11.57 0.41 -0.65
#